data_AF-A0A6I4Z3N8-F1
#
_entry.id   AF-A0A6I4Z3N8-F1
#
_cell.length_a   1.000
_cell.length_b   1.000
_cell.length_c   1.000
_cell.angle_alpha   90.00
_cell.angle_beta   90.00
_cell.angle_gamma   90.00
#
_symmetry.space_group_name_H-M   'P 1'
#
loop_
_entity.id
_entity.type
_entity.pdbx_description
1 polymer ?
#
loop_
_entity_poly.entity_id
_entity_poly.type
_entity_poly.pdbx_seq_one_letter_code
_entity_poly.pdbx_strand_id
1 'polypeptide(L)'
;MTSPNVLLATKGHPFQREPFFSMFDSFQQDGAISAWTHVEQPAAQAFFRPDAAAPYDVIVDYSMPGRGIGDADPPQSLKDGYRALLEQGKGMVMIHHNICSWPAWEEYAEMVGGRFFYDPGELRGQQWPDSGYLLAVNHNVSVVEPDHPVVEGLDPQFELQDELYLAPYFEDNVVPLLRSDFEFTYKNFFSPALVVHERRMYERGEWTHPPTSNMVAWAKSHYNSPIVYIQPGDVPTSYNNPNYRKLMSNAIQWVASGEAHAWARERNAAAVS
;
A
#
# COMPACT_ATOMS: atom_id res chain seq x y z
N MET A 1 -21.54 -13.38 -1.23
CA MET A 1 -20.23 -13.72 -1.83
C MET A 1 -19.51 -14.67 -0.87
N THR A 2 -18.67 -15.56 -1.36
CA THR A 2 -17.80 -16.40 -0.50
C THR A 2 -16.67 -15.54 0.06
N SER A 3 -16.36 -15.68 1.35
CA SER A 3 -15.29 -14.92 1.99
C SER A 3 -13.93 -15.28 1.36
N PRO A 4 -13.07 -14.30 1.05
CA PRO A 4 -11.84 -14.53 0.29
C PRO A 4 -10.79 -15.30 1.09
N ASN A 5 -9.99 -16.11 0.40
CA ASN A 5 -8.76 -16.71 0.93
C ASN A 5 -7.57 -15.77 0.66
N VAL A 6 -6.80 -15.45 1.69
CA VAL A 6 -5.78 -14.39 1.67
C VAL A 6 -4.37 -14.97 1.66
N LEU A 7 -3.52 -14.52 0.73
CA LEU A 7 -2.07 -14.62 0.89
C LEU A 7 -1.54 -13.33 1.51
N LEU A 8 -0.91 -13.41 2.68
CA LEU A 8 -0.28 -12.29 3.37
C LEU A 8 1.24 -12.37 3.20
N ALA A 9 1.82 -11.39 2.50
CA ALA A 9 3.27 -11.20 2.37
C ALA A 9 3.77 -10.15 3.36
N THR A 10 4.87 -10.42 4.07
CA THR A 10 5.49 -9.44 4.99
C THR A 10 7.02 -9.43 4.89
N LYS A 11 7.67 -8.61 5.75
CA LYS A 11 9.13 -8.43 5.96
C LYS A 11 9.70 -7.27 5.13
N GLY A 12 10.90 -6.82 5.47
CA GLY A 12 11.56 -5.66 4.87
C GLY A 12 11.58 -4.46 5.81
N HIS A 13 10.56 -4.33 6.67
CA HIS A 13 10.50 -3.35 7.74
C HIS A 13 10.03 -4.01 9.06
N PRO A 14 10.57 -3.63 10.23
CA PRO A 14 10.08 -4.13 11.52
C PRO A 14 8.66 -3.67 11.82
N PHE A 15 7.88 -4.52 12.51
CA PHE A 15 6.54 -4.21 13.00
C PHE A 15 6.19 -5.09 14.20
N GLN A 16 5.16 -4.72 14.95
CA GLN A 16 4.68 -5.52 16.07
C GLN A 16 3.80 -6.67 15.57
N ARG A 17 4.37 -7.88 15.58
CA ARG A 17 3.79 -9.06 14.94
C ARG A 17 2.45 -9.50 15.54
N GLU A 18 2.37 -9.59 16.87
CA GLU A 18 1.17 -10.08 17.55
C GLU A 18 -0.10 -9.26 17.23
N PRO A 19 -0.14 -7.93 17.45
CA PRO A 19 -1.34 -7.16 17.14
C PRO A 19 -1.66 -7.16 15.64
N PHE A 20 -0.63 -7.21 14.78
CA PHE A 20 -0.81 -7.27 13.33
C PHE A 20 -1.49 -8.57 12.89
N PHE A 21 -0.99 -9.73 13.30
CA PHE A 21 -1.59 -11.02 12.92
C PHE A 21 -2.95 -11.25 13.60
N SER A 22 -3.15 -10.75 14.82
CA SER A 22 -4.44 -10.79 15.51
C SER A 22 -5.54 -10.05 14.74
N MET A 23 -5.19 -9.10 13.86
CA MET A 23 -6.12 -8.47 12.93
C MET A 23 -6.68 -9.49 11.92
N PHE A 24 -5.81 -10.26 11.26
CA PHE A 24 -6.23 -11.28 10.30
C PHE A 24 -6.97 -12.44 10.96
N ASP A 25 -6.54 -12.85 12.17
CA ASP A 25 -7.27 -13.84 12.97
C ASP A 25 -8.70 -13.39 13.24
N SER A 26 -8.91 -12.12 13.60
CA SER A 26 -10.26 -11.60 13.83
C SER A 26 -11.10 -11.57 12.54
N PHE A 27 -10.51 -11.22 11.40
CA PHE A 27 -11.23 -11.21 10.12
C PHE A 27 -11.70 -12.61 9.75
N GLN A 28 -10.91 -13.64 10.05
CA GLN A 28 -11.31 -15.02 9.83
C GLN A 28 -12.41 -15.44 10.82
N GLN A 29 -12.29 -15.08 12.09
CA GLN A 29 -13.29 -15.39 13.13
C GLN A 29 -14.66 -14.74 12.82
N ASP A 30 -14.65 -13.51 12.32
CA ASP A 30 -15.85 -12.76 11.96
C ASP A 30 -16.41 -13.15 10.57
N GLY A 31 -15.73 -14.07 9.87
CA GLY A 31 -16.12 -14.55 8.55
C GLY A 31 -15.89 -13.57 7.41
N ALA A 32 -15.18 -12.46 7.64
CA ALA A 32 -14.79 -11.50 6.60
C ALA A 32 -13.79 -12.11 5.60
N ILE A 33 -12.99 -13.07 6.02
CA ILE A 33 -12.11 -13.90 5.18
C ILE A 33 -12.32 -15.38 5.52
N SER A 34 -12.09 -16.29 4.56
CA SER A 34 -12.27 -17.74 4.79
C SER A 34 -11.03 -18.38 5.40
N ALA A 35 -9.84 -17.94 4.98
CA ALA A 35 -8.55 -18.34 5.52
C ALA A 35 -7.49 -17.29 5.18
N TRP A 36 -6.34 -17.37 5.84
CA TRP A 36 -5.15 -16.62 5.45
C TRP A 36 -3.88 -17.47 5.60
N THR A 37 -2.91 -17.24 4.71
CA THR A 37 -1.58 -17.87 4.75
C THR A 37 -0.51 -16.79 4.76
N HIS A 38 0.42 -16.89 5.72
CA HIS A 38 1.53 -15.95 5.86
C HIS A 38 2.80 -16.49 5.21
N VAL A 39 3.44 -15.67 4.37
CA VAL A 39 4.75 -15.96 3.80
C VAL A 39 5.64 -14.73 3.91
N GLU A 40 6.86 -14.90 4.41
CA GLU A 40 7.83 -13.81 4.49
C GLU A 40 8.71 -13.73 3.25
N GLN A 41 9.17 -12.53 2.91
CA GLN A 41 10.23 -12.35 1.92
C GLN A 41 11.56 -13.05 2.35
N PRO A 42 12.37 -13.54 1.40
CA PRO A 42 12.15 -13.56 -0.05
C PRO A 42 11.25 -14.70 -0.54
N ALA A 43 10.81 -15.62 0.32
CA ALA A 43 10.01 -16.78 -0.10
C ALA A 43 8.65 -16.38 -0.70
N ALA A 44 8.08 -15.25 -0.25
CA ALA A 44 6.85 -14.69 -0.80
C ALA A 44 6.93 -14.45 -2.32
N GLN A 45 8.11 -14.16 -2.88
CA GLN A 45 8.32 -13.93 -4.32
C GLN A 45 7.84 -15.10 -5.19
N ALA A 46 7.94 -16.34 -4.68
CA ALA A 46 7.51 -17.53 -5.40
C ALA A 46 5.99 -17.59 -5.66
N PHE A 47 5.20 -16.80 -4.93
CA PHE A 47 3.75 -16.73 -5.05
C PHE A 47 3.27 -15.61 -5.99
N PHE A 48 4.13 -14.68 -6.40
CA PHE A 48 3.77 -13.61 -7.33
C PHE A 48 3.79 -14.11 -8.79
N ARG A 49 3.00 -15.15 -9.05
CA ARG A 49 2.75 -15.76 -10.37
C ARG A 49 1.44 -16.56 -10.35
N PRO A 50 0.73 -16.70 -11.49
CA PRO A 50 -0.61 -17.29 -11.53
C PRO A 50 -0.75 -18.69 -10.92
N ASP A 51 0.19 -19.60 -11.21
CA ASP A 51 0.13 -20.99 -10.75
C ASP A 51 0.21 -21.11 -9.22
N ALA A 52 1.11 -20.35 -8.60
CA ALA A 52 1.31 -20.37 -7.16
C ALA A 52 0.26 -19.54 -6.39
N ALA A 53 -0.29 -18.48 -7.00
CA ALA A 53 -1.32 -17.65 -6.39
C ALA A 53 -2.74 -18.21 -6.55
N ALA A 54 -2.95 -19.21 -7.41
CA ALA A 54 -4.28 -19.76 -7.73
C ALA A 54 -5.15 -20.12 -6.51
N PRO A 55 -4.60 -20.64 -5.38
CA PRO A 55 -5.41 -20.94 -4.20
C PRO A 55 -5.97 -19.73 -3.44
N TYR A 56 -5.45 -18.52 -3.70
CA TYR A 56 -5.78 -17.30 -2.97
C TYR A 56 -6.60 -16.37 -3.85
N ASP A 57 -7.62 -15.74 -3.31
CA ASP A 57 -8.43 -14.76 -4.05
C ASP A 57 -7.73 -13.41 -4.12
N VAL A 58 -6.99 -13.06 -3.06
CA VAL A 58 -6.32 -11.77 -2.86
C VAL A 58 -4.91 -11.96 -2.31
N ILE A 59 -4.01 -11.07 -2.71
CA ILE A 59 -2.70 -10.90 -2.07
C ILE A 59 -2.71 -9.60 -1.26
N VAL A 60 -2.41 -9.71 0.03
CA VAL A 60 -2.16 -8.58 0.92
C VAL A 60 -0.66 -8.47 1.11
N ASP A 61 -0.06 -7.37 0.65
CA ASP A 61 1.39 -7.17 0.69
C ASP A 61 1.76 -6.05 1.67
N TYR A 62 2.31 -6.47 2.80
CA TYR A 62 2.91 -5.65 3.83
C TYR A 62 4.43 -5.91 3.88
N SER A 63 5.05 -6.08 2.71
CA SER A 63 6.49 -6.26 2.57
C SER A 63 7.18 -5.07 1.88
N MET A 64 8.49 -4.93 2.11
CA MET A 64 9.36 -3.93 1.47
C MET A 64 10.61 -4.61 0.85
N PRO A 65 10.49 -5.42 -0.21
CA PRO A 65 11.63 -5.96 -0.94
C PRO A 65 12.34 -4.90 -1.80
N GLY A 66 13.54 -5.22 -2.29
CA GLY A 66 14.37 -4.30 -3.08
C GLY A 66 15.23 -3.36 -2.24
N ARG A 67 15.14 -3.44 -0.91
CA ARG A 67 16.10 -2.87 0.04
C ARG A 67 16.41 -3.88 1.14
N GLY A 68 17.65 -4.36 1.21
CA GLY A 68 18.07 -5.40 2.16
C GLY A 68 17.50 -6.80 1.90
N ILE A 69 16.54 -6.92 0.96
CA ILE A 69 15.93 -8.18 0.51
C ILE A 69 15.96 -8.17 -1.03
N GLY A 70 16.95 -8.86 -1.59
CA GLY A 70 17.19 -8.84 -3.04
C GLY A 70 17.73 -7.50 -3.53
N ASP A 71 17.85 -7.38 -4.85
CA ASP A 71 18.32 -6.18 -5.53
C ASP A 71 17.21 -5.13 -5.69
N ALA A 72 17.61 -3.87 -5.86
CA ALA A 72 16.69 -2.74 -6.06
C ALA A 72 15.76 -2.92 -7.27
N ASP A 73 16.26 -3.57 -8.32
CA ASP A 73 15.47 -3.99 -9.49
C ASP A 73 15.19 -5.50 -9.39
N PRO A 74 13.92 -5.94 -9.38
CA PRO A 74 13.62 -7.35 -9.28
C PRO A 74 14.05 -8.14 -10.53
N PRO A 75 14.30 -9.45 -10.39
CA PRO A 75 14.55 -10.32 -11.53
C PRO A 75 13.41 -10.28 -12.55
N GLN A 76 13.73 -10.41 -13.83
CA GLN A 76 12.73 -10.37 -14.91
C GLN A 76 11.61 -11.40 -14.71
N SER A 77 11.92 -12.60 -14.22
CA SER A 77 10.93 -13.63 -13.93
C SER A 77 9.88 -13.19 -12.90
N LEU A 78 10.26 -12.36 -11.93
CA LEU A 78 9.33 -11.80 -10.95
C LEU A 78 8.46 -10.71 -11.60
N LYS A 79 9.05 -9.84 -12.44
CA LYS A 79 8.30 -8.83 -13.22
C LYS A 79 7.25 -9.49 -14.12
N ASP A 80 7.62 -10.57 -14.82
CA ASP A 80 6.73 -11.33 -15.69
C ASP A 80 5.59 -12.00 -14.88
N GLY A 81 5.91 -12.55 -13.70
CA GLY A 81 4.92 -13.15 -12.80
C GLY A 81 3.91 -12.15 -12.28
N TYR A 82 4.36 -10.97 -11.83
CA TYR A 82 3.49 -9.85 -11.47
C TYR A 82 2.59 -9.45 -12.63
N ARG A 83 3.16 -9.23 -13.82
CA ARG A 83 2.38 -8.87 -15.01
C ARG A 83 1.28 -9.88 -15.28
N ALA A 84 1.60 -11.17 -15.32
CA ALA A 84 0.63 -12.22 -15.59
C ALA A 84 -0.49 -12.29 -14.53
N LEU A 85 -0.16 -12.07 -13.25
CA LEU A 85 -1.17 -11.97 -12.18
C LEU A 85 -2.11 -10.79 -12.38
N LEU A 86 -1.55 -9.63 -12.73
CA LEU A 86 -2.32 -8.41 -12.88
C LEU A 86 -3.19 -8.46 -14.15
N GLU A 87 -2.70 -9.06 -15.22
CA GLU A 87 -3.49 -9.37 -16.43
C GLU A 87 -4.62 -10.36 -16.15
N GLN A 88 -4.43 -11.35 -15.27
CA GLN A 88 -5.51 -12.22 -14.80
C GLN A 88 -6.53 -11.50 -13.91
N GLY A 89 -6.11 -10.37 -13.32
CA GLY A 89 -6.93 -9.54 -12.45
C GLY A 89 -6.82 -9.89 -10.97
N LYS A 90 -5.73 -10.51 -10.51
CA LYS A 90 -5.53 -10.80 -9.08
C LYS A 90 -5.77 -9.56 -8.20
N GLY A 91 -6.71 -9.63 -7.25
CA GLY A 91 -6.94 -8.55 -6.29
C GLY A 91 -5.73 -8.33 -5.38
N MET A 92 -5.37 -7.06 -5.16
CA MET A 92 -4.20 -6.67 -4.37
C MET A 92 -4.56 -5.64 -3.28
N VAL A 93 -4.05 -5.84 -2.07
CA VAL A 93 -4.05 -4.80 -1.02
C VAL A 93 -2.60 -4.53 -0.64
N MET A 94 -2.16 -3.29 -0.85
CA MET A 94 -0.79 -2.84 -0.61
C MET A 94 -0.78 -1.96 0.64
N ILE A 95 0.11 -2.21 1.59
CA ILE A 95 0.05 -1.54 2.90
C ILE A 95 1.37 -0.85 3.24
N HIS A 96 1.27 0.41 3.68
CA HIS A 96 2.32 1.16 4.35
C HIS A 96 3.63 1.20 3.55
N HIS A 97 4.72 0.60 4.06
CA HIS A 97 6.03 0.54 3.43
C HIS A 97 6.07 -0.24 2.12
N ASN A 98 4.96 -0.86 1.68
CA ASN A 98 4.90 -1.50 0.38
C ASN A 98 5.22 -0.53 -0.77
N ILE A 99 4.84 0.74 -0.65
CA ILE A 99 5.16 1.80 -1.62
C ILE A 99 6.67 2.09 -1.76
N CYS A 100 7.48 1.59 -0.82
CA CYS A 100 8.93 1.71 -0.82
C CYS A 100 9.62 0.57 -1.59
N SER A 101 8.87 -0.44 -2.03
CA SER A 101 9.43 -1.66 -2.63
C SER A 101 9.94 -1.43 -4.05
N TRP A 102 10.92 -2.26 -4.45
CA TRP A 102 11.48 -2.28 -5.80
C TRP A 102 11.84 -0.89 -6.35
N PRO A 103 12.71 -0.14 -5.66
CA PRO A 103 12.94 1.27 -5.95
C PRO A 103 13.49 1.55 -7.35
N ALA A 104 14.06 0.56 -8.04
CA ALA A 104 14.54 0.70 -9.42
C ALA A 104 13.52 0.26 -10.50
N TRP A 105 12.32 -0.20 -10.12
CA TRP A 105 11.30 -0.68 -11.06
C TRP A 105 10.13 0.31 -11.17
N GLU A 106 10.16 1.19 -12.18
CA GLU A 106 9.14 2.24 -12.37
C GLU A 106 7.70 1.71 -12.47
N GLU A 107 7.48 0.58 -13.17
CA GLU A 107 6.14 -0.01 -13.30
C GLU A 107 5.56 -0.46 -11.95
N TYR A 108 6.38 -0.73 -10.93
CA TYR A 108 5.88 -0.99 -9.58
C TYR A 108 5.24 0.25 -8.96
N ALA A 109 5.81 1.43 -9.17
CA ALA A 109 5.22 2.69 -8.72
C ALA A 109 3.91 2.98 -9.45
N GLU A 110 3.85 2.66 -10.76
CA GLU A 110 2.62 2.74 -11.55
C GLU A 110 1.53 1.80 -11.01
N MET A 111 1.90 0.58 -10.61
CA MET A 111 0.97 -0.36 -10.00
C MET A 111 0.43 0.14 -8.65
N VAL A 112 1.28 0.65 -7.76
CA VAL A 112 0.88 1.09 -6.40
C VAL A 112 0.16 2.45 -6.44
N GLY A 113 0.52 3.34 -7.36
CA GLY A 113 -0.03 4.71 -7.43
C GLY A 113 0.87 5.79 -6.83
N GLY A 114 2.15 5.50 -6.65
CA GLY A 114 3.15 6.42 -6.14
C GLY A 114 4.45 5.70 -5.78
N ARG A 115 5.43 6.44 -5.26
CA ARG A 115 6.71 5.89 -4.82
C ARG A 115 7.26 6.64 -3.63
N PHE A 116 7.74 5.92 -2.63
CA PHE A 116 8.60 6.50 -1.60
C PHE A 116 10.08 6.34 -1.95
N PHE A 117 10.80 7.45 -1.87
CA PHE A 117 12.22 7.53 -2.15
C PHE A 117 13.02 7.60 -0.84
N TYR A 118 13.91 6.64 -0.58
CA TYR A 118 14.94 6.80 0.46
C TYR A 118 16.17 7.55 -0.05
N ASP A 119 16.32 7.61 -1.37
CA ASP A 119 17.40 8.29 -2.09
C ASP A 119 16.76 9.11 -3.21
N PRO A 120 17.32 10.28 -3.58
CA PRO A 120 16.88 11.02 -4.75
C PRO A 120 16.83 10.15 -6.02
N GLY A 121 15.85 10.39 -6.87
CA GLY A 121 15.67 9.58 -8.07
C GLY A 121 14.70 10.18 -9.06
N GLU A 122 14.54 9.49 -10.19
CA GLU A 122 13.60 9.87 -11.24
C GLU A 122 12.29 9.07 -11.12
N LEU A 123 11.17 9.74 -11.41
CA LEU A 123 9.86 9.11 -11.58
C LEU A 123 9.07 9.89 -12.63
N ARG A 124 8.58 9.19 -13.67
CA ARG A 124 7.81 9.81 -14.78
C ARG A 124 8.55 11.00 -15.43
N GLY A 125 9.87 10.88 -15.57
CA GLY A 125 10.74 11.92 -16.15
C GLY A 125 10.95 13.17 -15.25
N GLN A 126 10.47 13.14 -14.01
CA GLN A 126 10.72 14.19 -13.02
C GLN A 126 11.75 13.72 -11.99
N GLN A 127 12.69 14.61 -11.66
CA GLN A 127 13.65 14.40 -10.57
C GLN A 127 13.01 14.73 -9.23
N TRP A 128 13.15 13.82 -8.27
CA TRP A 128 12.66 13.95 -6.91
C TRP A 128 13.83 13.88 -5.92
N PRO A 129 13.80 14.67 -4.83
CA PRO A 129 14.63 14.38 -3.67
C PRO A 129 14.18 13.07 -3.01
N ASP A 130 14.89 12.62 -1.98
CA ASP A 130 14.33 11.59 -1.09
C ASP A 130 13.03 12.10 -0.47
N SER A 131 12.08 11.20 -0.23
CA SER A 131 10.76 11.48 0.35
C SER A 131 10.86 11.97 1.80
N GLY A 132 9.75 12.27 2.45
CA GLY A 132 9.73 12.62 3.88
C GLY A 132 8.96 11.59 4.69
N TYR A 133 9.33 11.42 5.95
CA TYR A 133 8.54 10.63 6.91
C TYR A 133 8.36 11.38 8.24
N LEU A 134 7.28 11.05 8.95
CA LEU A 134 7.00 11.53 10.30
C LEU A 134 6.30 10.43 11.10
N LEU A 135 6.97 9.93 12.15
CA LEU A 135 6.51 8.79 12.94
C LEU A 135 5.41 9.15 13.95
N ALA A 136 4.43 8.27 14.08
CA ALA A 136 3.45 8.19 15.17
C ALA A 136 2.73 9.53 15.50
N VAL A 137 2.32 10.26 14.47
CA VAL A 137 1.60 11.53 14.61
C VAL A 137 0.09 11.29 14.72
N ASN A 138 -0.57 12.05 15.59
CA ASN A 138 -2.03 12.09 15.65
C ASN A 138 -2.57 13.02 14.56
N HIS A 139 -3.56 12.56 13.81
CA HIS A 139 -4.23 13.34 12.78
C HIS A 139 -5.66 12.85 12.58
N ASN A 140 -6.51 13.69 11.98
CA ASN A 140 -7.85 13.27 11.59
C ASN A 140 -7.83 12.81 10.14
N VAL A 141 -8.51 11.69 9.91
CA VAL A 141 -8.72 11.12 8.59
C VAL A 141 -10.17 11.34 8.20
N SER A 142 -10.40 11.81 6.98
CA SER A 142 -11.73 11.99 6.39
C SER A 142 -11.94 11.03 5.22
N VAL A 143 -13.13 10.43 5.17
CA VAL A 143 -13.62 9.70 3.99
C VAL A 143 -13.98 10.70 2.91
N VAL A 144 -13.40 10.54 1.70
CA VAL A 144 -13.62 11.48 0.58
C VAL A 144 -14.40 10.86 -0.59
N GLU A 145 -14.56 9.55 -0.61
CA GLU A 145 -15.39 8.81 -1.59
C GLU A 145 -16.35 7.87 -0.85
N PRO A 146 -17.42 8.41 -0.23
CA PRO A 146 -18.26 7.67 0.73
C PRO A 146 -19.07 6.52 0.12
N ASP A 147 -19.30 6.54 -1.19
CA ASP A 147 -20.02 5.48 -1.89
C ASP A 147 -19.12 4.29 -2.28
N HIS A 148 -17.81 4.39 -2.06
CA HIS A 148 -16.89 3.31 -2.40
C HIS A 148 -16.99 2.14 -1.39
N PRO A 149 -17.15 0.87 -1.84
CA PRO A 149 -17.35 -0.26 -0.91
C PRO A 149 -16.23 -0.44 0.13
N VAL A 150 -15.00 -0.02 -0.20
CA VAL A 150 -13.85 -0.07 0.72
C VAL A 150 -14.06 0.77 1.99
N VAL A 151 -14.83 1.87 1.93
CA VAL A 151 -15.09 2.73 3.09
C VAL A 151 -16.46 2.49 3.72
N GLU A 152 -17.20 1.46 3.28
CA GLU A 152 -18.53 1.17 3.81
C GLU A 152 -18.50 0.92 5.33
N GLY A 153 -19.30 1.69 6.05
CA GLY A 153 -19.43 1.58 7.51
C GLY A 153 -18.26 2.16 8.31
N LEU A 154 -17.35 2.91 7.67
CA LEU A 154 -16.42 3.78 8.40
C LEU A 154 -17.17 5.02 8.91
N ASP A 155 -16.66 5.59 9.99
CA ASP A 155 -17.01 6.95 10.39
C ASP A 155 -16.56 7.93 9.29
N PRO A 156 -17.36 8.96 8.95
CA PRO A 156 -16.97 9.95 7.94
C PRO A 156 -15.65 10.66 8.26
N GLN A 157 -15.34 10.79 9.55
CA GLN A 157 -14.08 11.29 10.09
C GLN A 157 -13.70 10.51 11.34
N PHE A 158 -12.41 10.19 11.49
CA PHE A 158 -11.90 9.50 12.67
C PHE A 158 -10.44 9.88 12.96
N GLU A 159 -10.05 9.81 14.23
CA GLU A 159 -8.67 10.00 14.66
C GLU A 159 -7.82 8.76 14.38
N LEU A 160 -6.57 8.99 13.97
CA LEU A 160 -5.56 7.96 13.77
C LEU A 160 -4.21 8.43 14.30
N GLN A 161 -3.42 7.50 14.83
CA GLN A 161 -2.02 7.72 15.16
C GLN A 161 -1.14 6.78 14.36
N ASP A 162 -0.34 7.33 13.44
CA ASP A 162 0.52 6.53 12.56
C ASP A 162 1.71 7.32 12.00
N GLU A 163 2.54 6.65 11.21
CA GLU A 163 3.52 7.30 10.34
C GLU A 163 2.86 7.93 9.09
N LEU A 164 3.32 9.13 8.73
CA LEU A 164 2.94 9.82 7.49
C LEU A 164 4.13 9.93 6.54
N TYR A 165 3.84 9.86 5.24
CA TYR A 165 4.79 10.03 4.15
C TYR A 165 4.54 11.29 3.32
N LEU A 166 5.62 11.98 3.00
CA LEU A 166 5.67 13.04 1.99
C LEU A 166 6.36 12.48 0.76
N ALA A 167 5.57 11.98 -0.20
CA ALA A 167 6.07 11.22 -1.34
C ALA A 167 5.24 11.49 -2.61
N PRO A 168 5.82 11.36 -3.81
CA PRO A 168 5.08 11.54 -5.05
C PRO A 168 3.97 10.48 -5.22
N TYR A 169 2.72 10.94 -5.19
CA TYR A 169 1.51 10.15 -5.44
C TYR A 169 0.84 10.58 -6.74
N PHE A 170 0.21 9.64 -7.44
CA PHE A 170 -0.40 9.86 -8.74
C PHE A 170 -1.90 10.17 -8.61
N GLU A 171 -2.25 11.34 -8.06
CA GLU A 171 -3.64 11.80 -7.88
C GLU A 171 -4.47 11.68 -9.17
N ASP A 172 -3.86 11.91 -10.32
CA ASP A 172 -4.49 11.82 -11.64
C ASP A 172 -4.85 10.39 -12.07
N ASN A 173 -4.33 9.39 -11.38
CA ASN A 173 -4.44 7.97 -11.76
C ASN A 173 -5.17 7.12 -10.69
N VAL A 174 -5.48 7.68 -9.52
CA VAL A 174 -6.11 6.94 -8.41
C VAL A 174 -7.50 7.48 -8.07
N VAL A 175 -8.24 6.71 -7.26
CA VAL A 175 -9.48 7.14 -6.60
C VAL A 175 -9.14 7.36 -5.13
N PRO A 176 -9.01 8.61 -4.66
CA PRO A 176 -8.75 8.92 -3.25
C PRO A 176 -9.85 8.31 -2.38
N LEU A 177 -9.53 7.58 -1.32
CA LEU A 177 -10.55 7.06 -0.39
C LEU A 177 -10.53 7.82 0.93
N LEU A 178 -9.32 8.06 1.44
CA LEU A 178 -9.09 8.73 2.72
C LEU A 178 -8.07 9.85 2.57
N ARG A 179 -8.31 10.99 3.21
CA ARG A 179 -7.37 12.12 3.30
C ARG A 179 -7.10 12.49 4.75
N SER A 180 -5.87 12.90 5.02
CA SER A 180 -5.44 13.43 6.31
C SER A 180 -5.60 14.96 6.37
N ASP A 181 -5.97 15.49 7.53
CA ASP A 181 -5.98 16.94 7.83
C ASP A 181 -4.57 17.51 8.14
N PHE A 182 -3.55 16.66 8.19
CA PHE A 182 -2.17 17.06 8.44
C PHE A 182 -1.61 17.94 7.30
N GLU A 183 -0.64 18.80 7.61
CA GLU A 183 0.01 19.67 6.62
C GLU A 183 1.21 18.97 5.96
N PHE A 184 1.03 18.50 4.72
CA PHE A 184 2.03 17.79 3.90
C PHE A 184 3.02 18.74 3.22
N THR A 185 3.85 19.41 4.04
CA THR A 185 4.98 20.20 3.57
C THR A 185 6.27 19.73 4.24
N TYR A 186 7.40 19.82 3.53
CA TYR A 186 8.71 19.36 4.02
C TYR A 186 9.11 19.90 5.41
N LYS A 187 8.50 21.00 5.86
CA LYS A 187 8.71 21.59 7.20
C LYS A 187 8.28 20.65 8.33
N ASN A 188 7.32 19.76 8.08
CA ASN A 188 6.76 18.85 9.06
C ASN A 188 7.35 17.43 8.98
N PHE A 189 8.27 17.17 8.05
CA PHE A 189 8.83 15.82 7.81
C PHE A 189 10.35 15.82 7.94
N PHE A 190 10.90 14.62 8.09
CA PHE A 190 12.34 14.32 8.16
C PHE A 190 12.80 13.55 6.92
N SER A 191 14.09 13.66 6.60
CA SER A 191 14.70 12.99 5.45
C SER A 191 15.05 11.53 5.79
N PRO A 192 14.51 10.54 5.06
CA PRO A 192 14.87 9.13 5.22
C PRO A 192 16.33 8.88 4.80
N ALA A 193 16.88 9.62 3.85
CA ALA A 193 18.29 9.50 3.47
C ALA A 193 19.22 9.79 4.67
N LEU A 194 18.93 10.84 5.45
CA LEU A 194 19.72 11.17 6.64
C LEU A 194 19.65 10.08 7.72
N VAL A 195 18.51 9.40 7.85
CA VAL A 195 18.42 8.25 8.78
C VAL A 195 19.21 7.06 8.28
N VAL A 196 18.98 6.67 7.03
CA VAL A 196 19.55 5.43 6.48
C VAL A 196 21.07 5.54 6.33
N HIS A 197 21.57 6.67 5.86
CA HIS A 197 22.99 6.84 5.54
C HIS A 197 23.80 7.41 6.71
N GLU A 198 23.18 8.25 7.54
CA GLU A 198 23.90 8.99 8.61
C GLU A 198 23.39 8.69 10.02
N ARG A 199 22.33 7.88 10.18
CA ARG A 199 21.70 7.55 11.47
C ARG A 199 21.10 8.75 12.21
N ARG A 200 20.68 9.78 11.46
CA ARG A 200 20.13 11.05 11.99
C ARG A 200 18.60 11.05 11.92
N MET A 201 17.97 10.43 12.93
CA MET A 201 16.55 10.01 12.91
C MET A 201 15.47 11.11 12.94
N TYR A 202 15.78 12.34 13.36
CA TYR A 202 14.77 13.42 13.42
C TYR A 202 15.35 14.68 12.83
N GLU A 203 15.99 14.51 11.68
CA GLU A 203 16.73 15.57 11.02
C GLU A 203 16.27 15.79 9.60
N ARG A 204 16.32 17.06 9.22
CA ARG A 204 16.11 17.53 7.87
C ARG A 204 17.38 18.17 7.29
N GLY A 205 18.18 18.85 8.12
CA GLY A 205 19.28 19.66 7.61
C GLY A 205 18.76 20.68 6.58
N GLU A 206 19.38 20.70 5.39
CA GLU A 206 18.98 21.52 4.25
C GLU A 206 17.98 20.81 3.30
N TRP A 207 17.52 19.60 3.64
CA TRP A 207 16.57 18.86 2.81
C TRP A 207 15.27 19.63 2.63
N THR A 208 14.77 19.65 1.40
CA THR A 208 13.47 20.21 1.03
C THR A 208 12.78 19.26 0.07
N HIS A 209 11.46 19.31 0.04
CA HIS A 209 10.64 18.49 -0.83
C HIS A 209 9.43 19.31 -1.30
N PRO A 210 9.05 19.21 -2.59
CA PRO A 210 7.81 19.83 -3.05
C PRO A 210 6.60 19.27 -2.28
N PRO A 211 5.54 20.05 -2.04
CA PRO A 211 4.32 19.51 -1.42
C PRO A 211 3.76 18.33 -2.22
N THR A 212 3.18 17.36 -1.53
CA THR A 212 2.56 16.19 -2.15
C THR A 212 1.11 16.06 -1.71
N SER A 213 0.41 15.09 -2.28
CA SER A 213 -0.94 14.73 -1.85
C SER A 213 -1.01 14.38 -0.36
N ASN A 214 -2.14 14.68 0.27
CA ASN A 214 -2.50 14.27 1.63
C ASN A 214 -3.40 13.02 1.67
N MET A 215 -3.50 12.28 0.57
CA MET A 215 -4.18 10.99 0.54
C MET A 215 -3.44 9.97 1.41
N VAL A 216 -4.19 9.21 2.19
CA VAL A 216 -3.64 8.15 3.06
C VAL A 216 -4.24 6.78 2.74
N ALA A 217 -5.22 6.70 1.84
CA ALA A 217 -5.65 5.46 1.20
C ALA A 217 -6.31 5.78 -0.14
N TRP A 218 -6.15 4.88 -1.12
CA TRP A 218 -6.77 5.02 -2.44
C TRP A 218 -7.05 3.65 -3.09
N ALA A 219 -8.00 3.64 -4.01
CA ALA A 219 -8.23 2.54 -4.93
C ALA A 219 -7.67 2.89 -6.32
N LYS A 220 -7.20 1.88 -7.06
CA LYS A 220 -6.80 2.01 -8.46
C LYS A 220 -6.88 0.67 -9.19
N SER A 221 -6.71 0.70 -10.50
CA SER A 221 -6.48 -0.49 -11.32
C SER A 221 -5.09 -0.46 -11.93
N HIS A 222 -4.53 -1.65 -12.17
CA HIS A 222 -3.36 -1.83 -13.01
C HIS A 222 -3.49 -3.15 -13.75
N TYR A 223 -3.51 -3.12 -15.09
CA TYR A 223 -4.12 -4.19 -15.89
C TYR A 223 -5.51 -4.55 -15.32
N ASN A 224 -5.93 -5.81 -15.38
CA ASN A 224 -7.28 -6.20 -14.96
C ASN A 224 -7.46 -6.29 -13.43
N SER A 225 -6.43 -5.92 -12.65
CA SER A 225 -6.43 -6.06 -11.20
C SER A 225 -7.00 -4.82 -10.49
N PRO A 226 -7.97 -5.01 -9.59
CA PRO A 226 -8.30 -4.00 -8.58
C PRO A 226 -7.23 -3.99 -7.48
N ILE A 227 -6.79 -2.79 -7.11
CA ILE A 227 -5.74 -2.55 -6.13
C ILE A 227 -6.23 -1.51 -5.12
N VAL A 228 -6.04 -1.78 -3.84
CA VAL A 228 -6.18 -0.77 -2.77
C VAL A 228 -4.81 -0.56 -2.14
N TYR A 229 -4.40 0.70 -1.99
CA TYR A 229 -3.27 1.06 -1.16
C TYR A 229 -3.76 1.75 0.12
N ILE A 230 -3.19 1.36 1.25
CA ILE A 230 -3.47 1.92 2.57
C ILE A 230 -2.13 2.33 3.18
N GLN A 231 -1.86 3.63 3.28
CA GLN A 231 -0.63 4.15 3.89
C GLN A 231 -0.52 3.79 5.38
N PRO A 232 -1.56 3.96 6.23
CA PRO A 232 -1.41 3.62 7.63
C PRO A 232 -1.13 2.13 7.82
N GLY A 233 -0.37 1.82 8.86
CA GLY A 233 0.00 0.49 9.27
C GLY A 233 1.45 0.39 9.73
N ASP A 234 2.05 1.39 10.39
CA ASP A 234 3.37 1.24 11.03
C ASP A 234 3.21 0.67 12.45
N VAL A 235 2.25 1.24 13.21
CA VAL A 235 2.12 1.06 14.65
C VAL A 235 0.83 0.34 15.09
N PRO A 236 0.82 -0.30 16.27
CA PRO A 236 -0.37 -0.99 16.79
C PRO A 236 -1.60 -0.11 16.99
N THR A 237 -1.42 1.20 17.20
CA THR A 237 -2.52 2.15 17.31
C THR A 237 -3.38 2.15 16.05
N SER A 238 -2.78 1.91 14.88
CA SER A 238 -3.51 1.70 13.62
C SER A 238 -4.19 0.34 13.57
N TYR A 239 -3.47 -0.76 13.84
CA TYR A 239 -4.05 -2.12 13.77
C TYR A 239 -5.21 -2.34 14.76
N ASN A 240 -5.22 -1.58 15.86
CA ASN A 240 -6.26 -1.63 16.88
C ASN A 240 -7.40 -0.63 16.63
N ASN A 241 -7.26 0.29 15.69
CA ASN A 241 -8.30 1.26 15.36
C ASN A 241 -9.48 0.55 14.63
N PRO A 242 -10.73 0.67 15.11
CA PRO A 242 -11.88 0.02 14.50
C PRO A 242 -12.12 0.42 13.04
N ASN A 243 -11.96 1.71 12.69
CA ASN A 243 -12.11 2.20 11.33
C ASN A 243 -11.02 1.65 10.41
N TYR A 244 -9.77 1.55 10.89
CA TYR A 244 -8.68 0.92 10.14
C TYR A 244 -8.95 -0.56 9.87
N ARG A 245 -9.40 -1.32 10.89
CA ARG A 245 -9.73 -2.74 10.73
C ARG A 245 -10.90 -2.95 9.75
N LYS A 246 -11.91 -2.09 9.83
CA LYS A 246 -13.04 -2.10 8.88
C LYS A 246 -12.57 -1.78 7.46
N LEU A 247 -11.73 -0.76 7.27
CA LEU A 247 -11.10 -0.43 5.99
C LEU A 247 -10.34 -1.63 5.41
N MET A 248 -9.48 -2.26 6.21
CA MET A 248 -8.68 -3.42 5.80
C MET A 248 -9.54 -4.60 5.35
N SER A 249 -10.55 -4.97 6.16
CA SER A 249 -11.47 -6.06 5.82
C SER A 249 -12.34 -5.75 4.60
N ASN A 250 -12.82 -4.52 4.44
CA ASN A 250 -13.57 -4.09 3.27
C ASN A 250 -12.69 -4.09 2.02
N ALA A 251 -11.44 -3.62 2.11
CA ALA A 251 -10.47 -3.63 1.02
C ALA A 251 -10.23 -5.06 0.51
N ILE A 252 -9.96 -6.00 1.42
CA ILE A 252 -9.75 -7.41 1.11
C ILE A 252 -10.98 -8.01 0.40
N GLN A 253 -12.18 -7.76 0.92
CA GLN A 253 -13.42 -8.28 0.33
C GLN A 253 -13.72 -7.65 -1.04
N TRP A 254 -13.50 -6.34 -1.17
CA TRP A 254 -13.76 -5.62 -2.40
C TRP A 254 -12.82 -6.08 -3.51
N VAL A 255 -11.50 -6.11 -3.32
CA VAL A 255 -10.56 -6.51 -4.40
C VAL A 255 -10.74 -7.97 -4.84
N ALA A 256 -11.31 -8.82 -3.98
CA ALA A 256 -11.66 -10.20 -4.33
C ALA A 256 -13.03 -10.32 -5.05
N SER A 257 -13.86 -9.28 -5.04
CA SER A 257 -15.23 -9.32 -5.55
C SER A 257 -15.30 -9.24 -7.07
N GLY A 258 -16.33 -9.83 -7.68
CA GLY A 258 -16.59 -9.70 -9.11
C GLY A 258 -16.81 -8.24 -9.56
N GLU A 259 -17.36 -7.42 -8.67
CA GLU A 259 -17.57 -5.98 -8.89
C GLU A 259 -16.25 -5.24 -9.10
N ALA A 260 -15.28 -5.41 -8.19
CA ALA A 260 -13.98 -4.73 -8.32
C ALA A 260 -13.22 -5.18 -9.57
N HIS A 261 -13.31 -6.47 -9.94
CA HIS A 261 -12.72 -6.96 -11.19
C HIS A 261 -13.40 -6.36 -12.44
N ALA A 262 -14.72 -6.16 -12.41
CA ALA A 262 -15.43 -5.48 -13.50
C ALA A 262 -15.01 -4.00 -13.59
N TRP A 263 -15.00 -3.32 -12.44
CA TRP A 263 -14.54 -1.94 -12.32
C TRP A 263 -13.12 -1.74 -12.85
N ALA A 264 -12.18 -2.63 -12.54
CA ALA A 264 -10.79 -2.51 -13.00
C ALA A 264 -10.68 -2.64 -14.53
N ARG A 265 -11.44 -3.55 -15.14
CA ARG A 265 -11.50 -3.72 -16.60
C ARG A 265 -12.11 -2.50 -17.29
N GLU A 266 -13.20 -1.96 -16.75
CA GLU A 266 -13.87 -0.78 -17.28
C GLU A 266 -13.00 0.47 -17.21
N ARG A 267 -12.36 0.70 -16.06
CA ARG A 267 -11.46 1.85 -15.84
C ARG A 267 -10.31 1.87 -16.86
N ASN A 268 -9.73 0.72 -17.16
CA ASN A 268 -8.63 0.66 -18.13
C ASN A 268 -9.09 0.76 -19.58
N ALA A 269 -10.26 0.20 -19.92
CA ALA A 269 -10.83 0.37 -21.25
C ALA A 269 -11.04 1.85 -21.58
N ALA A 270 -11.47 2.65 -20.60
CA ALA A 270 -11.65 4.10 -20.74
C ALA A 270 -10.33 4.88 -20.82
N ALA A 271 -9.21 4.35 -20.31
CA ALA A 271 -7.90 5.00 -20.38
C ALA A 271 -7.22 4.84 -21.76
N VAL A 272 -7.68 3.88 -22.57
CA VAL A 272 -7.14 3.59 -23.92
C VAL A 272 -8.01 4.20 -25.03
N SER A 273 -9.23 4.66 -24.72
CA SER A 273 -10.17 5.32 -25.64
C SER A 273 -9.96 6.83 -25.72
#